data_AF-A0A8J7XQR4-F1
#
_entry.id   AF-A0A8J7XQR4-F1
#
_cell.length_a   1.000
_cell.length_b   1.000
_cell.length_c   1.000
_cell.angle_alpha   90.00
_cell.angle_beta   90.00
_cell.angle_gamma   90.00
#
_symmetry.space_group_name_H-M   'P 1'
#
loop_
_entity.id
_entity.type
_entity.pdbx_description
1 polymer ?
#
loop_
_entity_poly.entity_id
_entity_poly.type
_entity_poly.pdbx_seq_one_letter_code
_entity_poly.pdbx_strand_id
1 'polypeptide(L)'
;MTMSKEDIATAVFETLASELTRLGLKKLSARISTPKGVAPGTHFSEKDIAIVVSIARPVRTTVDEFLYKNRIMAEIVQIEGKGRLSQKEEDWTAIVAEFYQIIWKIQSMLGAPTYHLFVAAPAALTFALGAVLGLNYDVHVYHWFGDDYKEVLVTSSKLLG
;
A
#
# COMPACT_ATOMS: atom_id res chain seq x y z
N MET A 1 -2.40 -11.00 32.66
CA MET A 1 -2.23 -9.65 32.12
C MET A 1 -2.52 -9.75 30.63
N THR A 2 -3.66 -9.24 30.18
CA THR A 2 -4.12 -9.37 28.79
C THR A 2 -3.53 -8.22 27.98
N MET A 3 -2.89 -8.51 26.84
CA MET A 3 -2.38 -7.46 25.94
C MET A 3 -3.52 -6.55 25.47
N SER A 4 -3.25 -5.25 25.36
CA SER A 4 -4.22 -4.30 24.81
C SER A 4 -4.37 -4.51 23.28
N LYS A 5 -5.45 -3.99 22.68
CA LYS A 5 -5.64 -4.05 21.22
C LYS A 5 -4.53 -3.30 20.47
N GLU A 6 -4.05 -2.20 21.04
CA GLU A 6 -2.94 -1.43 20.49
C GLU A 6 -1.66 -2.28 20.46
N ASP A 7 -1.34 -2.99 21.55
CA ASP A 7 -0.15 -3.87 21.59
C ASP A 7 -0.21 -5.00 20.55
N ILE A 8 -1.42 -5.55 20.31
CA ILE A 8 -1.63 -6.58 19.29
C ILE A 8 -1.42 -6.01 17.88
N ALA A 9 -2.00 -4.85 17.59
CA ALA A 9 -1.83 -4.18 16.30
C ALA A 9 -0.36 -3.87 16.03
N THR A 10 0.36 -3.33 17.02
CA THR A 10 1.80 -3.07 16.94
C THR A 10 2.58 -4.34 16.59
N ALA A 11 2.38 -5.43 17.33
CA ALA A 11 3.08 -6.69 17.10
C ALA A 11 2.80 -7.26 15.69
N VAL A 12 1.56 -7.13 15.20
CA VAL A 12 1.18 -7.57 13.87
C VAL A 12 1.90 -6.76 12.79
N PHE A 13 1.93 -5.43 12.90
CA PHE A 13 2.61 -4.57 11.90
C PHE A 13 4.13 -4.69 11.95
N GLU A 14 4.73 -4.87 13.13
CA GLU A 14 6.16 -5.19 13.25
C GLU A 14 6.50 -6.52 12.57
N THR A 15 5.64 -7.54 12.76
CA THR A 15 5.80 -8.83 12.09
C THR A 15 5.66 -8.67 10.57
N LEU A 16 4.66 -7.92 10.11
CA LEU A 16 4.46 -7.67 8.68
C LEU A 16 5.66 -6.93 8.07
N ALA A 17 6.22 -5.93 8.76
CA ALA A 17 7.42 -5.23 8.30
C ALA A 17 8.62 -6.17 8.14
N SER A 18 8.81 -7.09 9.09
CA SER A 18 9.84 -8.13 9.02
C SER A 18 9.63 -9.06 7.83
N GLU A 19 8.40 -9.53 7.64
CA GLU A 19 8.03 -10.44 6.54
C GLU A 19 8.19 -9.79 5.17
N LEU A 20 7.78 -8.52 5.00
CA LEU A 20 7.98 -7.77 3.76
C LEU A 20 9.46 -7.61 3.40
N THR A 21 10.32 -7.43 4.41
CA THR A 21 11.77 -7.34 4.21
C THR A 21 12.37 -8.68 3.75
N ARG A 22 11.76 -9.80 4.12
CA ARG A 22 12.20 -11.17 3.78
C ARG A 22 11.75 -11.67 2.41
N LEU A 23 10.87 -10.95 1.71
CA LEU A 23 10.32 -11.38 0.41
C LEU A 23 11.38 -11.49 -0.71
N GLY A 24 12.60 -11.01 -0.52
CA GLY A 24 13.68 -11.17 -1.52
C GLY A 24 13.39 -10.47 -2.85
N LEU A 25 12.57 -9.40 -2.82
CA LEU A 25 12.13 -8.63 -3.98
C LEU A 25 13.33 -8.09 -4.77
N LYS A 26 13.32 -8.24 -6.09
CA LYS A 26 14.41 -7.82 -6.98
C LYS A 26 14.16 -6.44 -7.58
N LYS A 27 12.92 -6.14 -7.97
CA LYS A 27 12.53 -4.90 -8.65
C LYS A 27 11.83 -3.89 -7.76
N LEU A 28 11.24 -4.33 -6.66
CA LEU A 28 10.56 -3.50 -5.69
C LEU A 28 11.24 -3.55 -4.32
N SER A 29 10.97 -2.56 -3.50
CA SER A 29 11.12 -2.62 -2.05
C SER A 29 9.80 -2.25 -1.40
N ALA A 30 9.45 -2.92 -0.31
CA ALA A 30 8.27 -2.62 0.50
C ALA A 30 8.69 -2.28 1.93
N ARG A 31 8.13 -1.22 2.51
CA ARG A 31 8.37 -0.80 3.89
C ARG A 31 7.09 -0.31 4.52
N ILE A 32 6.95 -0.54 5.83
CA ILE A 32 5.87 0.03 6.63
C ILE A 32 6.39 1.27 7.32
N SER A 33 5.55 2.31 7.39
CA SER A 33 5.79 3.44 8.26
C SER A 33 4.49 4.09 8.69
N THR A 34 4.55 4.72 9.86
CA THR A 34 3.46 5.53 10.38
C THR A 34 3.33 6.84 9.60
N PRO A 35 2.11 7.36 9.42
CA PRO A 35 1.88 8.70 8.85
C PRO A 35 2.64 9.81 9.60
N LYS A 36 2.91 10.90 8.89
CA LYS A 36 3.55 12.08 9.48
C LYS A 36 2.65 12.74 10.53
N GLY A 37 3.24 13.22 11.62
CA GLY A 37 2.51 13.88 12.71
C GLY A 37 1.90 12.91 13.73
N VAL A 38 2.22 11.63 13.59
CA VAL A 38 1.78 10.54 14.46
C VAL A 38 2.97 10.09 15.31
N ALA A 39 2.74 9.82 16.59
CA ALA A 39 3.80 9.27 17.44
C ALA A 39 4.25 7.90 16.91
N PRO A 40 5.57 7.62 16.79
CA PRO A 40 6.05 6.32 16.34
C PRO A 40 5.42 5.17 17.14
N GLY A 41 4.95 4.13 16.45
CA GLY A 41 4.28 2.98 17.06
C GLY A 41 2.79 3.18 17.36
N THR A 42 2.20 4.33 16.97
CA THR A 42 0.74 4.50 17.01
C THR A 42 0.12 3.83 15.79
N HIS A 43 -0.75 2.85 16.03
CA HIS A 43 -1.48 2.14 14.99
C HIS A 43 -2.97 2.51 15.02
N PHE A 44 -3.50 2.85 13.85
CA PHE A 44 -4.77 3.57 13.74
C PHE A 44 -6.02 2.70 13.57
N SER A 45 -5.84 1.50 13.04
CA SER A 45 -6.89 0.55 12.68
C SER A 45 -6.19 -0.77 12.37
N GLU A 46 -6.77 -1.90 12.78
CA GLU A 46 -6.25 -3.23 12.42
C GLU A 46 -6.33 -3.50 10.90
N LYS A 47 -7.05 -2.68 10.13
CA LYS A 47 -7.45 -3.02 8.75
C LYS A 47 -7.29 -1.92 7.71
N ASP A 48 -7.02 -0.67 8.06
CA ASP A 48 -6.83 0.39 7.06
C ASP A 48 -5.37 0.53 6.66
N ILE A 49 -5.08 0.30 5.38
CA ILE A 49 -3.73 0.39 4.81
C ILE A 49 -3.70 1.34 3.64
N ALA A 50 -2.82 2.33 3.71
CA ALA A 50 -2.43 3.14 2.58
C ALA A 50 -1.30 2.46 1.81
N ILE A 51 -1.59 2.02 0.58
CA ILE A 51 -0.60 1.46 -0.34
C ILE A 51 -0.09 2.60 -1.22
N VAL A 52 1.20 2.91 -1.09
CA VAL A 52 1.84 4.02 -1.82
C VAL A 52 2.87 3.47 -2.78
N VAL A 53 2.54 3.41 -4.06
CA VAL A 53 3.40 2.89 -5.13
C VAL A 53 4.16 4.03 -5.79
N SER A 54 5.48 4.08 -5.62
CA SER A 54 6.39 5.08 -6.19
C SER A 54 7.37 4.43 -7.16
N ILE A 55 7.00 4.32 -8.44
CA ILE A 55 7.85 3.72 -9.49
C ILE A 55 8.40 4.80 -10.44
N ALA A 56 7.53 5.72 -10.88
CA ALA A 56 7.93 6.79 -11.79
C ALA A 56 8.53 7.99 -11.05
N ARG A 57 7.99 8.30 -9.87
CA ARG A 57 8.44 9.39 -9.01
C ARG A 57 8.08 9.11 -7.55
N PRO A 58 8.83 9.64 -6.58
CA PRO A 58 8.45 9.60 -5.19
C PRO A 58 7.18 10.43 -4.97
N VAL A 59 6.19 9.88 -4.27
CA VAL A 59 4.94 10.59 -3.91
C VAL A 59 4.61 10.55 -2.43
N ARG A 60 5.50 10.00 -1.60
CA ARG A 60 5.23 9.76 -0.19
C ARG A 60 4.81 11.03 0.58
N THR A 61 5.56 12.12 0.44
CA THR A 61 5.29 13.36 1.17
C THR A 61 3.89 13.91 0.90
N THR A 62 3.46 13.95 -0.37
CA THR A 62 2.13 14.47 -0.71
C THR A 62 1.01 13.54 -0.28
N VAL A 63 1.28 12.22 -0.23
CA VAL A 63 0.33 11.26 0.34
C VAL A 63 0.21 11.41 1.86
N ASP A 64 1.31 11.57 2.59
CA ASP A 64 1.27 11.81 4.04
C ASP A 64 0.44 13.07 4.36
N GLU A 65 0.66 14.15 3.62
CA GLU A 65 -0.10 15.40 3.75
C GLU A 65 -1.59 15.19 3.46
N PHE A 66 -1.92 14.45 2.41
CA PHE A 66 -3.31 14.12 2.08
C PHE A 66 -3.99 13.29 3.17
N LEU A 67 -3.35 12.23 3.65
CA LEU A 67 -3.89 11.36 4.70
C LEU A 67 -4.13 12.16 5.99
N TYR A 68 -3.17 12.99 6.40
CA TYR A 68 -3.31 13.86 7.56
C TYR A 68 -4.45 14.87 7.41
N LYS A 69 -4.48 15.62 6.29
CA LYS A 69 -5.51 16.62 5.99
C LYS A 69 -6.92 16.04 6.01
N ASN A 70 -7.09 14.84 5.47
CA ASN A 70 -8.39 14.17 5.36
C ASN A 70 -8.70 13.26 6.55
N ARG A 71 -7.85 13.22 7.58
CA ARG A 71 -8.00 12.38 8.77
C ARG A 71 -8.18 10.89 8.43
N ILE A 72 -7.47 10.43 7.40
CA ILE A 72 -7.41 9.02 7.04
C ILE A 72 -6.33 8.37 7.90
N MET A 73 -6.77 7.53 8.82
CA MET A 73 -5.93 6.93 9.85
C MET A 73 -5.57 5.51 9.40
N ALA A 74 -4.50 5.39 8.61
CA ALA A 74 -4.08 4.14 7.98
C ALA A 74 -2.57 3.92 8.13
N GLU A 75 -2.16 2.66 8.25
CA GLU A 75 -0.74 2.29 8.15
C GLU A 75 -0.27 2.39 6.71
N ILE A 76 0.95 2.92 6.51
CA ILE A 76 1.43 3.15 5.15
C ILE A 76 2.40 2.06 4.75
N VAL A 77 2.03 1.29 3.73
CA VAL A 77 2.92 0.39 3.00
C VAL A 77 3.45 1.12 1.78
N GLN A 78 4.71 1.55 1.87
CA GLN A 78 5.42 2.20 0.79
C GLN A 78 6.10 1.16 -0.09
N ILE A 79 5.73 1.13 -1.37
CA ILE A 79 6.27 0.25 -2.39
C ILE A 79 7.04 1.10 -3.40
N GLU A 80 8.35 0.88 -3.53
CA GLU A 80 9.21 1.68 -4.39
C GLU A 80 9.89 0.84 -5.46
N GLY A 81 10.01 1.40 -6.67
CA GLY A 81 10.81 0.81 -7.74
C GLY A 81 12.31 0.89 -7.44
N LYS A 82 13.03 -0.21 -7.64
CA LYS A 82 14.50 -0.26 -7.57
C LYS A 82 15.09 0.16 -8.90
N GLY A 83 15.57 1.39 -8.96
CA GLY A 83 16.20 1.95 -10.16
C GLY A 83 15.19 2.38 -11.23
N ARG A 84 15.65 2.48 -12.48
CA ARG A 84 14.81 2.93 -13.60
C ARG A 84 13.98 1.77 -14.15
N LEU A 85 12.72 2.05 -14.47
CA LEU A 85 11.87 1.13 -15.21
C LEU A 85 12.46 0.91 -16.61
N SER A 86 12.80 -0.33 -16.93
CA SER A 86 13.33 -0.68 -18.25
C SER A 86 12.21 -0.93 -19.25
N GLN A 87 12.56 -1.06 -20.54
CA GLN A 87 11.62 -1.45 -21.60
C GLN A 87 11.50 -2.98 -21.77
N LYS A 88 12.23 -3.77 -20.95
CA LYS A 88 12.20 -5.23 -21.06
C LYS A 88 10.95 -5.77 -20.43
N GLU A 89 10.26 -6.67 -21.12
CA GLU A 89 9.04 -7.33 -20.64
C GLU A 89 9.28 -8.02 -19.29
N GLU A 90 10.41 -8.72 -19.13
CA GLU A 90 10.73 -9.44 -17.90
C GLU A 90 10.73 -8.53 -16.66
N ASP A 91 11.12 -7.27 -16.82
CA ASP A 91 11.17 -6.30 -15.72
C ASP A 91 9.77 -5.84 -15.31
N TRP A 92 8.86 -5.66 -16.26
CA TRP A 92 7.47 -5.31 -15.98
C TRP A 92 6.74 -6.47 -15.32
N THR A 93 6.92 -7.68 -15.86
CA THR A 93 6.36 -8.90 -15.28
C THR A 93 6.86 -9.15 -13.87
N ALA A 94 8.16 -8.92 -13.62
CA ALA A 94 8.74 -9.03 -12.27
C ALA A 94 8.13 -8.01 -11.30
N ILE A 95 7.91 -6.76 -11.72
CA ILE A 95 7.26 -5.75 -10.88
C ILE A 95 5.84 -6.16 -10.50
N VAL A 96 5.04 -6.62 -11.47
CA VAL A 96 3.66 -7.04 -11.22
C VAL A 96 3.61 -8.25 -10.28
N ALA A 97 4.48 -9.24 -10.49
CA ALA A 97 4.57 -10.42 -9.64
C ALA A 97 5.03 -10.08 -8.21
N GLU A 98 6.01 -9.19 -8.06
CA GLU A 98 6.48 -8.73 -6.75
C GLU A 98 5.43 -7.89 -6.01
N PHE A 99 4.69 -7.04 -6.73
CA PHE A 99 3.55 -6.33 -6.16
C PHE A 99 2.51 -7.31 -5.65
N TYR A 100 2.12 -8.31 -6.45
CA TYR A 100 1.18 -9.35 -6.01
C TYR A 100 1.67 -10.08 -4.75
N GLN A 101 2.96 -10.41 -4.64
CA GLN A 101 3.52 -11.04 -3.44
C GLN A 101 3.40 -10.15 -2.20
N ILE A 102 3.62 -8.84 -2.34
CA ILE A 102 3.44 -7.88 -1.25
C ILE A 102 1.97 -7.86 -0.81
N ILE A 103 1.05 -7.71 -1.75
CA ILE A 103 -0.40 -7.68 -1.49
C ILE A 103 -0.86 -8.96 -0.81
N TRP A 104 -0.48 -10.12 -1.35
CA TRP A 104 -0.84 -11.41 -0.79
C TRP A 104 -0.29 -11.58 0.63
N LYS A 105 0.95 -11.12 0.90
CA LYS A 105 1.52 -11.16 2.24
C LYS A 105 0.70 -10.31 3.22
N ILE A 106 0.35 -9.08 2.85
CA ILE A 106 -0.51 -8.20 3.66
C ILE A 106 -1.85 -8.90 3.97
N GLN A 107 -2.49 -9.49 2.96
CA GLN A 107 -3.77 -10.19 3.10
C GLN A 107 -3.67 -11.41 4.02
N SER A 108 -2.64 -12.24 3.84
CA SER A 108 -2.45 -13.43 4.66
C SER A 108 -2.27 -13.12 6.15
N MET A 109 -1.80 -11.91 6.48
CA MET A 109 -1.56 -11.47 7.86
C MET A 109 -2.73 -10.68 8.45
N LEU A 110 -3.41 -9.86 7.66
CA LEU A 110 -4.44 -8.92 8.13
C LEU A 110 -5.87 -9.31 7.73
N GLY A 111 -6.04 -10.33 6.90
CA GLY A 111 -7.32 -10.78 6.37
C GLY A 111 -7.81 -9.87 5.25
N ALA A 112 -8.94 -9.18 5.48
CA ALA A 112 -9.59 -8.29 4.53
C ALA A 112 -9.41 -6.82 4.96
N PRO A 113 -8.26 -6.20 4.66
CA PRO A 113 -8.04 -4.79 4.92
C PRO A 113 -8.80 -3.90 3.92
N THR A 114 -9.06 -2.66 4.33
CA THR A 114 -9.43 -1.57 3.43
C THR A 114 -8.15 -0.95 2.88
N TYR A 115 -8.06 -0.83 1.56
CA TYR A 115 -6.89 -0.26 0.90
C TYR A 115 -7.16 1.18 0.44
N HIS A 116 -6.26 2.10 0.83
CA HIS A 116 -6.15 3.43 0.25
C HIS A 116 -4.99 3.44 -0.74
N LEU A 117 -5.28 3.33 -2.03
CA LEU A 117 -4.29 3.12 -3.09
C LEU A 117 -3.87 4.45 -3.75
N PHE A 118 -2.57 4.73 -3.69
CA PHE A 118 -1.92 5.87 -4.34
C PHE A 118 -0.83 5.36 -5.29
N VAL A 119 -0.95 5.63 -6.59
CA VAL A 119 -0.01 5.08 -7.59
C VAL A 119 0.65 6.19 -8.40
N ALA A 120 1.98 6.19 -8.39
CA ALA A 120 2.84 6.99 -9.25
C ALA A 120 3.68 6.06 -10.15
N ALA A 121 3.04 5.58 -11.21
CA ALA A 121 3.63 4.67 -12.19
C ALA A 121 3.03 4.94 -13.59
N PRO A 122 3.63 4.43 -14.68
CA PRO A 122 3.00 4.46 -16.00
C PRO A 122 1.60 3.85 -15.98
N ALA A 123 0.68 4.38 -16.78
CA ALA A 123 -0.72 3.94 -16.79
C ALA A 123 -0.86 2.44 -17.10
N ALA A 124 -0.09 1.93 -18.08
CA ALA A 124 -0.08 0.51 -18.42
C ALA A 124 0.33 -0.38 -17.24
N LEU A 125 1.31 0.06 -16.44
CA LEU A 125 1.73 -0.67 -15.25
C LEU A 125 0.64 -0.62 -14.18
N THR A 126 0.08 0.57 -13.93
CA THR A 126 -1.01 0.76 -12.97
C THR A 126 -2.21 -0.12 -13.28
N PHE A 127 -2.55 -0.27 -14.57
CA PHE A 127 -3.59 -1.20 -15.01
C PHE A 127 -3.26 -2.66 -14.65
N ALA A 128 -2.03 -3.10 -14.91
CA ALA A 128 -1.60 -4.46 -14.55
C ALA A 128 -1.58 -4.68 -13.03
N LEU A 129 -1.17 -3.69 -12.23
CA LEU A 129 -1.23 -3.75 -10.76
C LEU A 129 -2.67 -3.88 -10.27
N GLY A 130 -3.61 -3.12 -10.85
CA GLY A 130 -5.04 -3.23 -10.53
C GLY A 130 -5.62 -4.61 -10.89
N ALA A 131 -5.20 -5.17 -12.03
CA ALA A 131 -5.64 -6.50 -12.46
C ALA A 131 -5.23 -7.61 -11.47
N VAL A 132 -4.02 -7.53 -10.89
CA VAL A 132 -3.56 -8.52 -9.89
C VAL A 132 -4.02 -8.22 -8.47
N LEU A 133 -4.34 -6.96 -8.14
CA LEU A 133 -4.98 -6.62 -6.86
C LEU A 133 -6.38 -7.26 -6.78
N GLY A 134 -7.10 -7.28 -7.90
CA GLY A 134 -8.47 -7.79 -7.97
C GLY A 134 -9.48 -6.90 -7.22
N LEU A 135 -10.74 -7.33 -7.21
CA LEU A 135 -11.84 -6.58 -6.61
C LEU A 135 -12.37 -7.18 -5.30
N ASN A 136 -11.69 -8.18 -4.75
CA ASN A 136 -12.15 -8.90 -3.55
C ASN A 136 -12.01 -8.09 -2.24
N TYR A 137 -11.68 -6.80 -2.34
CA TYR A 137 -11.31 -5.94 -1.22
C TYR A 137 -12.01 -4.59 -1.33
N ASP A 138 -12.16 -3.93 -0.19
CA ASP A 138 -12.60 -2.55 -0.16
C ASP A 138 -11.39 -1.67 -0.54
N VAL A 139 -11.44 -1.03 -1.71
CA VAL A 139 -10.33 -0.26 -2.26
C VAL A 139 -10.80 1.14 -2.61
N HIS A 140 -10.13 2.12 -2.03
CA HIS A 140 -10.23 3.53 -2.36
C HIS A 140 -9.03 3.91 -3.22
N VAL A 141 -9.25 4.33 -4.46
CA VAL A 141 -8.18 4.76 -5.38
C VAL A 141 -8.13 6.26 -5.46
N TYR A 142 -6.93 6.81 -5.27
CA TYR A 142 -6.69 8.24 -5.29
C TYR A 142 -5.82 8.65 -6.49
N HIS A 143 -6.21 9.72 -7.17
CA HIS A 143 -5.47 10.29 -8.29
C HIS A 143 -5.00 11.71 -7.98
N TRP A 144 -3.76 12.02 -8.40
CA TRP A 144 -3.17 13.35 -8.22
C TRP A 144 -3.57 14.29 -9.35
N PHE A 145 -4.18 15.44 -9.01
CA PHE A 145 -4.67 16.42 -10.00
C PHE A 145 -3.80 17.68 -10.13
N GLY A 146 -2.57 17.65 -9.62
CA GLY A 146 -1.60 18.75 -9.73
C GLY A 146 -1.40 19.52 -8.43
N ASP A 147 -2.44 19.60 -7.61
CA ASP A 147 -2.50 20.32 -6.33
C ASP A 147 -2.85 19.41 -5.15
N ASP A 148 -3.74 18.44 -5.37
CA ASP A 148 -4.17 17.49 -4.34
C ASP A 148 -4.54 16.13 -4.94
N TYR A 149 -4.69 15.13 -4.07
CA TYR A 149 -5.31 13.87 -4.41
C TYR A 149 -6.83 13.97 -4.35
N LYS A 150 -7.51 13.25 -5.25
CA LYS A 150 -8.97 13.05 -5.21
C LYS A 150 -9.27 11.57 -5.32
N GLU A 151 -10.26 11.12 -4.57
CA GLU A 151 -10.79 9.77 -4.70
C GLU A 151 -11.51 9.65 -6.04
N VAL A 152 -11.12 8.67 -6.86
CA VAL A 152 -11.63 8.48 -8.23
C VAL A 152 -12.34 7.14 -8.41
N LEU A 153 -12.12 6.19 -7.51
CA LEU A 153 -12.77 4.89 -7.52
C LEU A 153 -12.90 4.38 -6.10
N VAL A 154 -14.08 3.83 -5.79
CA VAL A 154 -14.32 3.05 -4.58
C VAL A 154 -14.87 1.70 -5.02
N THR A 155 -14.22 0.63 -4.60
CA THR A 155 -14.72 -0.74 -4.75
C THR A 155 -15.08 -1.27 -3.39
N SER A 156 -16.12 -2.09 -3.32
CA SER A 156 -16.38 -2.89 -2.12
C SER A 156 -16.54 -4.34 -2.48
N SER A 157 -15.86 -5.19 -1.70
CA SER A 157 -16.01 -6.64 -1.74
C SER A 157 -17.47 -7.08 -1.61
N LYS A 158 -18.29 -6.32 -0.87
CA LYS A 158 -19.73 -6.57 -0.68
C LYS A 158 -20.59 -6.29 -1.92
N LEU A 159 -20.06 -5.59 -2.92
CA LEU A 159 -20.78 -5.27 -4.14
C LEU A 159 -20.64 -6.37 -5.22
N LEU A 160 -19.87 -7.43 -4.94
CA LEU A 160 -19.49 -8.45 -5.93
C LEU A 160 -20.11 -9.83 -5.71
N GLY A 161 -21.02 -9.98 -4.74
CA GLY A 161 -21.80 -11.20 -4.50
C GLY A 161 -21.59 -11.79 -3.11
#